data_AF-A0A3B0UWN8-F1
#
_entry.id   AF-A0A3B0UWN8-F1
#
_cell.length_a   1.000
_cell.length_b   1.000
_cell.length_c   1.000
_cell.angle_alpha   90.00
_cell.angle_beta   90.00
_cell.angle_gamma   90.00
#
_symmetry.space_group_name_H-M   'P 1'
#
loop_
_entity.id
_entity.type
_entity.pdbx_description
1 polymer ?
#
loop_
_entity_poly.entity_id
_entity_poly.type
_entity_poly.pdbx_seq_one_letter_code
_entity_poly.pdbx_strand_id
1 'polypeptide(L)'
;TNTSYNGEYNILRCSTSNHCSVDAGSLMSGIGFGTGSIAVCSIADTSCGDLYLTTGGKYTTQNTGTKTNFKRVISATKISDSDLKIDSTVSWRVHGKTYTSTVTGYLTPWY
;
A
#
# COMPACT_ATOMS: atom_id res chain seq x y z
N THR A 1 -2.50 20.45 20.58
CA THR A 1 -1.22 20.58 19.85
C THR A 1 -1.33 19.72 18.60
N ASN A 2 -1.33 20.37 17.44
CA ASN A 2 -1.63 19.77 16.15
C ASN A 2 -0.36 19.06 15.65
N THR A 3 -0.15 17.80 16.03
CA THR A 3 0.99 17.00 15.55
C THR A 3 0.81 16.77 14.06
N SER A 4 1.60 17.50 13.29
CA SER A 4 1.68 17.42 11.84
C SER A 4 2.02 15.99 11.45
N TYR A 5 1.13 15.31 10.73
CA TYR A 5 1.39 14.00 10.13
C TYR A 5 2.37 14.13 8.94
N ASN A 6 3.57 14.64 9.18
CA ASN A 6 4.61 14.86 8.16
C ASN A 6 5.74 13.83 8.29
N GLY A 7 5.39 12.56 8.48
CA GLY A 7 6.33 11.45 8.38
C GLY A 7 6.18 10.74 7.03
N GLU A 8 7.24 10.05 6.58
CA GLU A 8 7.29 9.13 5.42
C GLU A 8 6.25 7.98 5.49
N TYR A 9 5.47 7.93 6.58
CA TYR A 9 4.47 6.92 6.90
C TYR A 9 3.04 7.48 7.01
N ASN A 10 2.80 8.72 6.59
CA ASN A 10 1.45 9.30 6.68
C ASN A 10 0.50 8.67 5.65
N ILE A 11 -0.31 7.71 6.09
CA ILE A 11 -1.32 7.03 5.28
C ILE A 11 -2.39 7.98 4.72
N LEU A 12 -2.59 9.17 5.31
CA LEU A 12 -3.53 10.17 4.78
C LEU A 12 -3.05 10.79 3.46
N ARG A 13 -1.77 10.60 3.10
CA ARG A 13 -1.28 10.95 1.75
C ARG A 13 -1.81 9.99 0.69
N CYS A 14 -2.19 8.78 1.11
CA CYS A 14 -2.85 7.79 0.27
C CYS A 14 -4.34 8.15 0.26
N SER A 15 -4.84 8.77 -0.79
CA SER A 15 -6.25 9.11 -0.96
C SER A 15 -6.84 8.37 -2.15
N THR A 16 -8.14 8.57 -2.42
CA THR A 16 -8.77 8.09 -3.64
C THR A 16 -8.22 8.74 -4.91
N SER A 17 -7.51 9.87 -4.79
CA SER A 17 -6.85 10.55 -5.91
C SER A 17 -5.34 10.29 -5.96
N ASN A 18 -4.72 10.02 -4.80
CA ASN A 18 -3.29 9.75 -4.67
C ASN A 18 -3.11 8.37 -4.07
N HIS A 19 -2.88 7.35 -4.90
CA HIS A 19 -2.65 6.01 -4.38
C HIS A 19 -1.27 5.89 -3.76
N CYS A 20 -1.09 4.86 -2.94
CA CYS A 20 0.21 4.49 -2.43
C CYS A 20 0.54 3.04 -2.76
N SER A 21 1.82 2.75 -2.87
CA SER A 21 2.35 1.41 -2.72
C SER A 21 2.91 1.25 -1.30
N VAL A 22 2.85 0.02 -0.79
CA VAL A 22 3.52 -0.35 0.46
C VAL A 22 4.46 -1.48 0.15
N ASP A 23 5.73 -1.25 0.46
CA ASP A 23 6.68 -2.34 0.55
C ASP A 23 6.65 -2.92 1.96
N ALA A 24 6.59 -4.24 2.07
CA ALA A 24 6.79 -4.90 3.35
C ALA A 24 8.29 -5.16 3.50
N GLY A 25 9.01 -4.24 4.15
CA GLY A 25 10.39 -4.53 4.55
C GLY A 25 10.44 -5.71 5.51
N SER A 26 11.65 -6.22 5.77
CA SER A 26 11.83 -7.38 6.64
C SER A 26 11.10 -7.16 7.97
N LEU A 27 10.21 -8.10 8.32
CA LEU A 27 9.71 -8.21 9.68
C LEU A 27 10.94 -8.43 10.56
N MET A 28 11.30 -7.46 11.39
CA MET A 28 12.20 -7.74 12.49
C MET A 28 11.53 -8.87 13.30
N SER A 29 12.24 -9.97 13.50
CA SER A 29 11.69 -11.14 14.22
C SER A 29 11.42 -10.75 15.67
N GLY A 30 10.19 -10.35 15.94
CA GLY A 30 9.73 -9.83 17.21
C GLY A 30 8.51 -8.96 16.93
N ILE A 31 7.48 -9.06 17.76
CA ILE A 31 6.20 -8.35 17.62
C ILE A 31 6.48 -6.84 17.48
N GLY A 32 6.62 -6.34 16.25
CA GLY A 32 7.29 -5.06 16.04
C GLY A 32 7.23 -4.66 14.57
N PHE A 33 6.61 -3.51 14.34
CA PHE A 33 6.39 -2.82 13.08
C PHE A 33 7.48 -3.15 12.04
N GLY A 34 7.10 -3.84 10.96
CA GLY A 34 8.01 -4.08 9.85
C GLY A 34 8.56 -2.75 9.32
N THR A 35 9.80 -2.74 8.84
CA THR A 35 10.39 -1.57 8.17
C THR A 35 9.78 -1.41 6.77
N GLY A 36 8.45 -1.30 6.67
CA GLY A 36 7.80 -0.97 5.42
C GLY A 36 8.11 0.46 5.01
N SER A 37 7.79 0.83 3.78
CA SER A 37 7.77 2.21 3.32
C SER A 37 6.45 2.47 2.61
N ILE A 38 5.74 3.54 2.97
CA ILE A 38 4.60 4.03 2.19
C ILE A 38 5.16 4.99 1.14
N ALA A 39 5.02 4.61 -0.13
CA ALA A 39 5.38 5.48 -1.23
C ALA A 39 4.10 5.93 -1.93
N VAL A 40 3.85 7.24 -1.98
CA VAL A 40 2.79 7.78 -2.84
C VAL A 40 3.15 7.46 -4.29
N CYS A 41 2.22 6.88 -5.04
CA CYS A 41 2.36 6.65 -6.47
C CYS A 41 1.14 7.21 -7.20
N SER A 42 1.38 7.92 -8.30
CA SER A 42 0.31 8.46 -9.13
C SER A 42 -0.26 7.34 -10.00
N ILE A 43 -1.59 7.25 -10.15
CA ILE A 43 -2.20 6.33 -11.13
C ILE A 43 -1.78 6.69 -12.57
N ALA A 44 -1.38 7.95 -12.81
CA ALA A 44 -0.82 8.37 -14.09
C ALA A 44 0.54 7.71 -14.38
N ASP A 45 1.26 7.27 -13.34
CA ASP A 45 2.47 6.46 -13.51
C ASP A 45 2.07 5.01 -13.80
N THR A 46 2.46 4.53 -14.97
CA THR A 46 2.21 3.13 -15.39
C THR A 46 2.85 2.09 -14.48
N SER A 47 3.80 2.48 -13.62
CA SER A 47 4.48 1.64 -12.64
C SER A 47 3.84 1.67 -11.24
N CYS A 48 2.82 2.50 -11.00
CA CYS A 48 2.18 2.56 -9.68
C CYS A 48 1.61 1.20 -9.28
N GLY A 49 1.97 0.80 -8.06
CA GLY A 49 1.58 -0.47 -7.46
C GLY A 49 2.25 -1.71 -8.04
N ASP A 50 3.23 -1.60 -8.94
CA ASP A 50 3.93 -2.77 -9.49
C ASP A 50 4.50 -3.65 -8.37
N LEU A 51 4.24 -4.96 -8.47
CA LEU A 51 4.78 -5.96 -7.55
C LEU A 51 5.80 -6.86 -8.24
N TYR A 52 6.89 -7.11 -7.53
CA TYR A 52 7.96 -8.01 -7.90
C TYR A 52 8.02 -9.17 -6.92
N LEU A 53 8.20 -10.39 -7.41
CA LEU A 53 8.42 -11.57 -6.59
C LEU A 53 9.92 -11.75 -6.38
N THR A 54 10.35 -11.61 -5.13
CA THR A 54 11.73 -11.88 -4.72
C THR A 54 12.06 -13.37 -4.78
N THR A 55 13.34 -13.73 -4.88
CA THR A 55 13.80 -15.13 -4.81
C THR A 55 13.37 -15.84 -3.53
N GLY A 56 13.16 -15.09 -2.44
CA GLY A 56 12.64 -15.59 -1.16
C GLY A 56 11.12 -15.79 -1.10
N GLY A 57 10.41 -15.65 -2.22
CA GLY A 57 8.96 -15.89 -2.30
C GLY A 57 8.09 -14.76 -1.72
N LYS A 58 8.66 -13.58 -1.47
CA LYS A 58 7.94 -12.40 -0.95
C LYS A 58 7.67 -11.41 -2.07
N TYR A 59 6.49 -10.79 -2.05
CA TYR A 59 6.17 -9.66 -2.92
C TYR A 59 6.76 -8.36 -2.37
N THR A 60 7.31 -7.53 -3.26
CA THR A 60 7.86 -6.22 -2.96
C THR A 60 7.48 -5.21 -4.05
N THR A 61 7.48 -3.93 -3.71
CA THR A 61 7.33 -2.83 -4.68
C THR A 61 8.68 -2.25 -5.10
N GLN A 62 9.78 -2.72 -4.50
CA GLN A 62 11.13 -2.48 -5.02
C GLN A 62 11.26 -3.22 -6.35
N ASN A 63 11.82 -2.56 -7.36
CA ASN A 63 12.07 -3.14 -8.69
C ASN A 63 13.22 -4.18 -8.62
N THR A 64 12.99 -5.24 -7.84
CA THR A 64 13.94 -6.29 -7.47
C THR A 64 13.24 -7.65 -7.55
N GLY A 65 13.82 -8.57 -8.32
CA GLY A 65 13.22 -9.88 -8.60
C GLY A 65 12.37 -9.90 -9.87
N THR A 66 11.43 -10.84 -9.95
CA THR A 66 10.61 -11.04 -11.15
C THR A 66 9.38 -10.15 -11.12
N LYS A 67 9.24 -9.26 -12.12
CA LYS A 67 8.03 -8.44 -12.26
C LYS A 67 6.80 -9.31 -12.47
N THR A 68 5.77 -9.08 -11.67
CA THR A 68 4.51 -9.82 -11.76
C THR A 68 3.49 -9.06 -12.59
N ASN A 69 2.39 -9.72 -12.96
CA ASN A 69 1.22 -9.05 -13.54
C ASN A 69 0.27 -8.49 -12.47
N PHE A 70 0.60 -8.64 -11.17
CA PHE A 70 -0.14 -8.07 -10.07
C PHE A 70 0.32 -6.65 -9.79
N LYS A 71 -0.64 -5.79 -9.50
CA LYS A 71 -0.43 -4.47 -8.93
C LYS A 71 -1.19 -4.35 -7.63
N ARG A 72 -0.59 -3.73 -6.62
CA ARG A 72 -1.27 -3.41 -5.35
C ARG A 72 -1.17 -1.93 -5.05
N VAL A 73 -2.31 -1.32 -4.80
CA VAL A 73 -2.41 0.07 -4.35
C VAL A 73 -3.20 0.16 -3.06
N ILE A 74 -2.88 1.16 -2.26
CA ILE A 74 -3.56 1.50 -1.02
C ILE A 74 -4.13 2.90 -1.14
N SER A 75 -5.34 3.09 -0.64
CA SER A 75 -5.97 4.39 -0.43
C SER A 75 -6.56 4.45 0.96
N ALA A 76 -6.44 5.59 1.62
CA ALA A 76 -7.11 5.92 2.86
C ALA A 76 -8.20 6.96 2.62
N THR A 77 -9.30 6.81 3.34
CA THR A 77 -10.39 7.79 3.36
C THR A 77 -10.67 8.12 4.82
N LYS A 78 -10.67 9.42 5.15
CA LYS A 78 -11.09 9.88 6.47
C LYS A 78 -12.61 9.73 6.58
N ILE A 79 -13.08 9.00 7.58
CA ILE A 79 -14.51 8.81 7.86
C ILE A 79 -14.97 9.79 8.94
N SER A 80 -14.17 9.93 9.98
CA SER A 80 -14.38 10.83 11.11
C SER A 80 -13.03 11.42 11.55
N ASP A 81 -13.03 12.24 12.61
CA ASP A 81 -11.77 12.75 13.18
C ASP A 81 -10.90 11.65 13.80
N SER A 82 -11.49 10.51 14.17
CA SER A 82 -10.79 9.35 14.74
C SER A 82 -10.61 8.19 13.76
N ASP A 83 -11.49 8.03 12.78
CA ASP A 83 -11.57 6.79 11.99
C ASP A 83 -11.14 6.96 10.54
N LEU A 84 -10.31 6.03 10.09
CA LEU A 84 -9.88 5.92 8.69
C LEU A 84 -10.34 4.61 8.09
N LYS A 85 -10.87 4.67 6.88
CA LYS A 85 -11.07 3.50 6.02
C LYS A 85 -9.83 3.31 5.16
N ILE A 86 -9.25 2.12 5.17
CA ILE A 86 -8.12 1.74 4.32
C ILE A 86 -8.60 0.70 3.31
N ASP A 87 -8.44 1.00 2.03
CA ASP A 87 -8.68 0.05 0.94
C ASP A 87 -7.34 -0.40 0.36
N SER A 88 -7.06 -1.70 0.44
CA SER A 88 -5.94 -2.34 -0.28
C SER A 88 -6.51 -3.07 -1.48
N THR A 89 -6.24 -2.53 -2.67
CA THR A 89 -6.73 -3.09 -3.94
C THR A 89 -5.59 -3.76 -4.69
N VAL A 90 -5.76 -5.04 -4.97
CA VAL A 90 -4.88 -5.81 -5.87
C VAL A 90 -5.57 -5.94 -7.22
N SER A 91 -4.85 -5.70 -8.30
CA SER A 91 -5.33 -5.88 -9.67
C SER A 91 -4.38 -6.75 -10.48
N TRP A 92 -4.90 -7.54 -11.41
CA TRP A 92 -4.10 -8.37 -12.31
C TRP A 92 -4.78 -8.56 -13.65
N ARG A 93 -3.99 -8.83 -14.69
CA ARG A 93 -4.50 -9.01 -16.05
C ARG A 93 -4.31 -10.45 -16.53
N VAL A 94 -5.38 -11.04 -17.04
CA VAL A 94 -5.45 -12.41 -17.55
C VAL A 94 -6.24 -12.41 -18.86
N HIS A 95 -5.67 -12.94 -19.94
CA HIS A 95 -6.29 -12.96 -21.28
C HIS A 95 -6.86 -11.59 -21.71
N GLY A 96 -6.10 -10.52 -21.47
CA GLY A 96 -6.52 -9.16 -21.84
C GLY A 96 -7.54 -8.50 -20.90
N LYS A 97 -8.16 -9.26 -19.98
CA LYS A 97 -9.13 -8.75 -18.99
C LYS A 97 -8.45 -8.42 -17.67
N THR A 98 -8.81 -7.28 -17.09
CA THR A 98 -8.35 -6.85 -15.76
C THR A 98 -9.32 -7.36 -14.68
N TYR A 99 -8.77 -7.96 -13.65
CA TYR A 99 -9.45 -8.39 -12.45
C TYR A 99 -8.95 -7.57 -11.27
N THR A 100 -9.82 -7.36 -10.28
CA THR A 100 -9.50 -6.62 -9.07
C THR A 100 -10.06 -7.34 -7.86
N SER A 101 -9.37 -7.20 -6.73
CA SER A 101 -9.83 -7.63 -5.41
C SER A 101 -9.43 -6.57 -4.41
N THR A 102 -10.39 -6.12 -3.62
CA THR A 102 -10.20 -5.07 -2.62
C THR A 102 -10.50 -5.63 -1.24
N VAL A 103 -9.55 -5.45 -0.32
CA VAL A 103 -9.75 -5.70 1.10
C VAL A 103 -9.84 -4.35 1.80
N THR A 104 -10.92 -4.15 2.55
CA THR A 104 -11.18 -2.94 3.32
C THR A 104 -10.92 -3.20 4.80
N GLY A 105 -10.13 -2.34 5.42
CA GLY A 105 -9.91 -2.29 6.87
C GLY A 105 -10.29 -0.93 7.42
N TYR A 106 -10.58 -0.88 8.72
CA TYR A 106 -10.83 0.37 9.44
C TYR A 106 -9.78 0.52 10.52
N LEU A 107 -9.17 1.70 10.58
CA LEU A 107 -8.23 2.08 11.63
C LEU A 107 -8.96 3.00 12.59
N THR A 108 -9.07 2.55 13.84
CA THR A 108 -9.54 3.34 14.98
C THR A 108 -8.36 3.54 15.92
N PRO A 109 -8.24 4.70 16.59
CA PRO A 109 -7.13 4.96 17.49
C PRO A 109 -7.22 4.04 18.71
N TRP A 110 -6.07 3.60 19.20
CA TRP A 110 -5.94 2.84 20.45
C TRP A 110 -5.94 3.86 21.60
N TYR A 111 -7.11 4.35 22.00
CA TYR A 111 -7.22 5.21 23.20
C TYR A 111 -7.45 4.37 24.45
#